data_AF-A0A9D8TJY6-F1
#
_entry.id   AF-A0A9D8TJY6-F1
#
_cell.length_a   1.000
_cell.length_b   1.000
_cell.length_c   1.000
_cell.angle_alpha   90.00
_cell.angle_beta   90.00
_cell.angle_gamma   90.00
#
_symmetry.space_group_name_H-M   'P 1'
#
loop_
_entity.id
_entity.type
_entity.pdbx_description
1 polymer ?
#
loop_
_entity_poly.entity_id
_entity_poly.type
_entity_poly.pdbx_seq_one_letter_code
_entity_poly.pdbx_strand_id
1 'polypeptide(L)'
;RNRVFSKNLQFIFVEMPKFGKRVDELETFLDKWLYVIQNMNRLNDKPASLTESIFHKLFDVAEIAQFSKVDRAEYEESLKVFWDFSNVLSSAERKGREEGIAEGVAKGEREEKLRNAKSFKDLGVDVEKISKATGLTKEEIERL
;
A
#
# COMPACT_ATOMS: atom_id res chain seq x y z
N ARG A 1 51.73 -11.96 -17.04
CA ARG A 1 50.75 -12.62 -16.13
C ARG A 1 49.38 -11.97 -16.37
N ASN A 2 48.47 -12.62 -17.08
CA ASN A 2 47.10 -12.13 -17.29
C ASN A 2 46.26 -12.45 -16.05
N ARG A 3 45.86 -11.43 -15.29
CA ARG A 3 44.85 -11.57 -14.23
C ARG A 3 43.47 -11.32 -14.83
N VAL A 4 42.54 -12.23 -14.60
CA VAL A 4 41.11 -12.06 -14.92
C VAL A 4 40.60 -10.90 -14.05
N PHE A 5 40.24 -9.77 -14.67
CA PHE A 5 39.90 -8.52 -13.98
C PHE A 5 38.63 -8.62 -13.12
N SER A 6 37.67 -9.49 -13.48
CA SER A 6 36.60 -9.99 -12.60
C SER A 6 35.87 -11.14 -13.30
N LYS A 7 35.42 -12.17 -12.56
CA LYS A 7 34.64 -13.31 -13.12
C LYS A 7 33.18 -12.94 -13.45
N ASN A 8 32.74 -11.74 -13.09
CA ASN A 8 31.35 -11.31 -13.22
C ASN A 8 31.17 -10.18 -14.26
N LEU A 9 32.22 -9.83 -15.02
CA LEU A 9 32.13 -8.80 -16.04
C LEU A 9 31.61 -9.41 -17.34
N GLN A 10 30.37 -9.08 -17.70
CA GLN A 10 29.78 -9.42 -18.98
C GLN A 10 29.72 -8.17 -19.86
N PHE A 11 30.26 -8.26 -21.07
CA PHE A 11 30.12 -7.22 -22.09
C PHE A 11 29.01 -7.64 -23.06
N ILE A 12 27.99 -6.81 -23.20
CA ILE A 12 26.95 -6.96 -24.21
C ILE A 12 27.21 -5.88 -25.26
N PHE A 13 27.56 -6.29 -26.46
CA PHE A 13 27.74 -5.40 -27.59
C PHE A 13 26.47 -5.39 -28.43
N VAL A 14 25.87 -4.21 -28.60
CA VAL A 14 24.66 -4.02 -29.38
C VAL A 14 24.94 -2.99 -30.48
N GLU A 15 24.65 -3.37 -31.72
CA GLU A 15 24.79 -2.49 -32.88
C GLU A 15 23.42 -1.97 -33.33
N MET A 16 23.07 -0.75 -32.90
CA MET A 16 21.77 -0.12 -33.19
C MET A 16 21.43 -0.06 -34.70
N PRO A 17 22.36 0.25 -35.62
CA PRO A 17 22.03 0.31 -37.06
C PRO A 17 21.61 -1.03 -37.67
N LYS A 18 21.96 -2.16 -37.04
CA LYS A 18 21.56 -3.50 -37.47
C LYS A 18 20.24 -3.95 -36.85
N PHE A 19 19.69 -3.18 -35.91
CA PHE A 19 18.39 -3.45 -35.30
C PHE A 19 17.28 -2.89 -36.20
N GLY A 20 16.62 -3.80 -36.94
CA GLY A 20 15.56 -3.48 -37.90
C GLY A 20 14.23 -4.19 -37.65
N LYS A 21 14.07 -4.81 -36.48
CA LYS A 21 12.86 -5.56 -36.11
C LYS A 21 11.66 -4.61 -35.98
N ARG A 22 10.50 -5.04 -36.47
CA ARG A 22 9.21 -4.36 -36.29
C ARG A 22 8.56 -4.72 -34.96
N VAL A 23 7.50 -3.98 -34.59
CA VAL A 23 6.70 -4.17 -33.36
C VAL A 23 6.23 -5.62 -33.17
N ASP A 24 5.89 -6.29 -34.27
CA ASP A 24 5.40 -7.67 -34.31
C ASP A 24 6.52 -8.73 -34.24
N GLU A 25 7.77 -8.31 -34.41
CA GLU A 25 8.97 -9.17 -34.39
C GLU A 25 9.74 -9.06 -33.06
N LEU A 26 9.17 -8.38 -32.06
CA LEU A 26 9.77 -8.15 -30.75
C LEU A 26 9.58 -9.37 -29.82
N GLU A 27 10.52 -10.30 -29.87
CA GLU A 27 10.46 -11.54 -29.08
C GLU A 27 11.11 -11.40 -27.69
N THR A 28 12.25 -10.72 -27.58
CA THR A 28 13.01 -10.64 -26.33
C THR A 28 12.85 -9.29 -25.61
N PHE A 29 13.09 -9.28 -24.30
CA PHE A 29 13.09 -8.03 -23.52
C PHE A 29 14.11 -7.01 -24.04
N LEU A 30 15.28 -7.48 -24.52
CA LEU A 30 16.27 -6.63 -25.15
C LEU A 30 15.73 -6.03 -26.46
N ASP A 31 15.10 -6.82 -27.32
CA ASP A 31 14.49 -6.31 -28.56
C ASP A 31 13.48 -5.20 -28.27
N LYS A 32 12.65 -5.39 -27.25
CA LYS A 32 11.66 -4.40 -26.80
C LYS A 32 12.33 -3.09 -26.37
N TRP A 33 13.40 -3.16 -25.58
CA TRP A 33 14.15 -1.96 -25.18
C TRP A 33 14.85 -1.26 -26.35
N LEU A 34 15.50 -2.01 -27.23
CA LEU A 34 16.19 -1.45 -28.39
C LEU A 34 15.20 -0.78 -29.35
N TYR A 35 14.06 -1.41 -29.57
CA TYR A 35 12.97 -0.84 -30.36
C TYR A 35 12.48 0.48 -29.77
N VAL A 36 12.22 0.53 -28.46
CA VAL A 36 11.78 1.74 -27.77
C VAL A 36 12.81 2.86 -27.86
N ILE A 37 14.09 2.57 -27.60
CA ILE A 37 15.16 3.57 -27.66
C ILE A 37 15.34 4.12 -29.08
N GLN A 38 15.27 3.26 -30.10
CA GLN A 38 15.43 3.65 -31.49
C GLN A 38 14.25 4.44 -32.05
N ASN A 39 13.03 4.15 -31.59
CA ASN A 39 11.80 4.77 -32.08
C ASN A 39 11.19 5.78 -31.09
N MET A 40 11.92 6.18 -30.05
CA MET A 40 11.40 7.01 -28.95
C MET A 40 10.79 8.35 -29.42
N ASN A 41 11.38 8.95 -30.45
CA ASN A 41 10.91 10.21 -31.03
C ASN A 41 9.68 10.07 -31.96
N ARG A 42 9.28 8.83 -32.27
CA ARG A 42 8.20 8.48 -33.22
C ARG A 42 7.08 7.67 -32.58
N LEU A 43 7.28 7.22 -31.34
CA LEU A 43 6.27 6.50 -30.55
C LEU A 43 5.24 7.49 -30.03
N ASN A 44 4.21 7.74 -30.84
CA ASN A 44 3.05 8.56 -30.44
C ASN A 44 2.03 7.75 -29.64
N ASP A 45 1.91 6.45 -29.93
CA ASP A 45 1.00 5.53 -29.26
C ASP A 45 1.75 4.35 -28.68
N LYS A 46 1.22 3.81 -27.58
CA LYS A 46 1.77 2.63 -26.92
C LYS A 46 1.56 1.38 -27.78
N PRO A 47 2.64 0.71 -28.26
CA PRO A 47 2.52 -0.52 -29.02
C PRO A 47 2.00 -1.67 -28.15
N ALA A 48 1.09 -2.48 -28.70
CA ALA A 48 0.46 -3.59 -27.99
C ALA A 48 1.44 -4.72 -27.55
N SER A 49 2.65 -4.78 -28.13
CA SER A 49 3.68 -5.74 -27.73
C SER A 49 4.54 -5.29 -26.53
N LEU A 50 4.42 -4.03 -26.10
CA LEU A 50 5.14 -3.42 -24.98
C LEU A 50 4.25 -3.30 -23.73
N THR A 51 3.71 -4.42 -23.28
CA THR A 51 2.75 -4.51 -22.16
C THR A 51 3.42 -4.65 -20.79
N GLU A 52 4.74 -4.82 -20.73
CA GLU A 52 5.43 -4.97 -19.45
C GLU A 52 5.33 -3.71 -18.59
N SER A 53 5.24 -3.91 -17.27
CA SER A 53 5.04 -2.84 -16.28
C SER A 53 6.10 -1.74 -16.31
N ILE A 54 7.33 -2.07 -16.73
CA ILE A 54 8.41 -1.08 -16.88
C ILE A 54 8.18 -0.15 -18.07
N PHE A 55 7.56 -0.64 -19.15
CA PHE A 55 7.21 0.18 -20.31
C PHE A 55 5.99 1.06 -20.01
N HIS A 56 5.04 0.60 -19.19
CA HIS A 56 3.99 1.48 -18.65
C HIS A 56 4.59 2.69 -17.96
N LYS A 57 5.47 2.48 -16.97
CA LYS A 57 6.14 3.60 -16.27
C LYS A 57 6.93 4.51 -17.21
N LEU A 58 7.58 3.94 -18.23
CA LEU A 58 8.31 4.72 -19.23
C LEU A 58 7.36 5.62 -20.03
N PHE A 59 6.25 5.08 -20.52
CA PHE A 59 5.26 5.85 -21.28
C PHE A 59 4.55 6.87 -20.38
N ASP A 60 4.21 6.53 -19.14
CA ASP A 60 3.61 7.48 -18.19
C ASP A 60 4.56 8.68 -17.95
N VAL A 61 5.86 8.42 -17.76
CA VAL A 61 6.87 9.48 -17.57
C VAL A 61 7.05 10.29 -18.86
N ALA A 62 7.06 9.66 -20.03
CA ALA A 62 7.20 10.34 -21.31
C ALA A 62 5.97 11.20 -21.65
N GLU A 63 4.77 10.71 -21.35
CA GLU A 63 3.51 11.42 -21.48
C GLU A 63 3.50 12.66 -20.57
N ILE A 64 3.84 12.49 -19.29
CA ILE A 64 3.98 13.62 -18.35
C ILE A 64 5.07 14.61 -18.79
N ALA A 65 6.16 14.14 -19.39
CA ALA A 65 7.23 14.99 -19.90
C ALA A 65 6.80 15.83 -21.12
N GLN A 66 5.79 15.40 -21.87
CA GLN A 66 5.21 16.12 -23.00
C GLN A 66 4.05 17.03 -22.61
N PHE A 67 3.58 16.99 -21.36
CA PHE A 67 2.46 17.81 -20.90
C PHE A 67 2.69 19.29 -21.17
N SER A 68 1.68 19.94 -21.75
CA SER A 68 1.58 21.38 -21.72
C SER A 68 1.38 21.86 -20.27
N LYS A 69 1.52 23.17 -20.04
CA LYS A 69 1.24 23.74 -18.70
C LYS A 69 -0.19 23.47 -18.24
N VAL A 70 -1.14 23.29 -19.17
CA VAL A 70 -2.55 23.00 -18.86
C VAL A 70 -2.69 21.54 -18.47
N ASP A 71 -2.19 20.61 -19.28
CA ASP A 71 -2.28 19.16 -19.00
C ASP A 71 -1.61 18.81 -17.66
N ARG A 72 -0.49 19.48 -17.37
CA ARG A 72 0.21 19.33 -16.09
C ARG A 72 -0.63 19.81 -14.90
N ALA A 73 -1.34 20.91 -15.05
CA ALA A 73 -2.21 21.44 -13.99
C ALA A 73 -3.40 20.50 -13.72
N GLU A 74 -4.03 19.97 -14.78
CA GLU A 74 -5.14 19.00 -14.66
C GLU A 74 -4.67 17.67 -14.04
N TYR A 75 -3.46 17.22 -14.40
CA TYR A 75 -2.85 16.04 -13.80
C TYR A 75 -2.53 16.25 -12.30
N GLU A 76 -1.95 17.40 -11.94
CA GLU A 76 -1.68 17.76 -10.55
C GLU A 76 -2.98 17.87 -9.73
N GLU A 77 -4.06 18.41 -10.31
CA GLU A 77 -5.39 18.45 -9.69
C GLU A 77 -5.96 17.04 -9.48
N SER A 78 -5.83 16.16 -10.47
CA SER A 78 -6.28 14.76 -10.37
C SER A 78 -5.53 14.01 -9.27
N LEU A 79 -4.20 14.20 -9.16
CA LEU A 79 -3.39 13.63 -8.07
C LEU A 79 -3.81 14.19 -6.71
N LYS A 80 -4.09 15.50 -6.62
CA LYS A 80 -4.58 16.12 -5.40
C LYS A 80 -5.90 15.48 -4.94
N VAL A 81 -6.87 15.31 -5.84
CA VAL A 81 -8.16 14.66 -5.52
C VAL A 81 -7.94 13.23 -5.02
N PHE A 82 -7.08 12.47 -5.69
CA PHE A 82 -6.75 11.10 -5.29
C PHE A 82 -6.10 11.03 -3.89
N TRP A 83 -5.15 11.93 -3.60
CA TRP A 83 -4.50 11.98 -2.29
C TRP A 83 -5.44 12.47 -1.18
N ASP A 84 -6.27 13.48 -1.45
CA ASP A 84 -7.29 13.95 -0.50
C ASP A 84 -8.22 12.78 -0.13
N PHE A 85 -8.71 12.03 -1.11
CA PHE A 85 -9.53 10.84 -0.88
C PHE A 85 -8.79 9.77 -0.06
N SER A 86 -7.56 9.44 -0.45
CA SER A 86 -6.73 8.45 0.24
C SER A 86 -6.47 8.82 1.71
N ASN A 87 -6.20 10.10 1.96
CA ASN A 87 -5.97 10.63 3.30
C ASN A 87 -7.25 10.59 4.16
N VAL A 88 -8.41 10.92 3.57
CA VAL A 88 -9.71 10.81 4.23
C VAL A 88 -10.00 9.36 4.63
N LEU A 89 -9.82 8.41 3.71
CA LEU A 89 -10.05 6.98 3.97
C LEU A 89 -9.12 6.46 5.06
N SER A 90 -7.81 6.70 4.93
CA SER A 90 -6.81 6.27 5.92
C SER A 90 -7.07 6.86 7.30
N SER A 91 -7.47 8.14 7.35
CA SER A 91 -7.84 8.79 8.62
C SER A 91 -9.08 8.18 9.24
N ALA A 92 -10.09 7.84 8.44
CA ALA A 92 -11.31 7.19 8.92
C ALA A 92 -11.03 5.79 9.47
N GLU A 93 -10.24 4.98 8.75
CA GLU A 93 -9.83 3.64 9.20
C GLU A 93 -9.05 3.71 10.51
N ARG A 94 -8.08 4.63 10.60
CA ARG A 94 -7.27 4.80 11.82
C ARG A 94 -8.14 5.18 13.02
N LYS A 95 -9.04 6.17 12.86
CA LYS A 95 -9.96 6.58 13.92
C LYS A 95 -10.88 5.45 14.34
N GLY A 96 -11.50 4.76 13.37
CA GLY A 96 -12.40 3.63 13.67
C GLY A 96 -11.69 2.49 14.40
N ARG A 97 -10.42 2.23 14.07
CA ARG A 97 -9.59 1.25 14.80
C ARG A 97 -9.26 1.71 16.22
N GLU A 98 -8.86 2.97 16.39
CA GLU A 98 -8.56 3.54 17.71
C GLU A 98 -9.79 3.51 18.62
N GLU A 99 -10.95 3.96 18.12
CA GLU A 99 -12.23 3.92 18.83
C GLU A 99 -12.65 2.49 19.14
N GLY A 100 -12.59 1.57 18.18
CA GLY A 100 -12.95 0.17 18.38
C GLY A 100 -12.05 -0.54 19.40
N ILE A 101 -10.76 -0.22 19.46
CA ILE A 101 -9.86 -0.74 20.49
C ILE A 101 -10.24 -0.17 21.86
N ALA A 102 -10.48 1.14 21.96
CA ALA A 102 -10.85 1.78 23.22
C ALA A 102 -12.16 1.23 23.77
N GLU A 103 -13.19 1.12 22.93
CA GLU A 103 -14.48 0.51 23.30
C GLU A 103 -14.32 -0.97 23.67
N GLY A 104 -13.53 -1.73 22.91
CA GLY A 104 -13.25 -3.13 23.17
C GLY A 104 -12.58 -3.36 24.52
N VAL A 105 -11.59 -2.54 24.87
CA VAL A 105 -10.91 -2.58 26.18
C VAL A 105 -11.88 -2.23 27.29
N ALA A 106 -12.61 -1.12 27.17
CA ALA A 106 -13.56 -0.70 28.20
C ALA A 106 -14.68 -1.74 28.44
N LYS A 107 -15.20 -2.34 27.38
CA LYS A 107 -16.19 -3.42 27.47
C LYS A 107 -15.58 -4.67 28.11
N GLY A 108 -14.38 -5.06 27.71
CA GLY A 108 -13.67 -6.20 28.27
C GLY A 108 -13.40 -6.08 29.77
N GLU A 109 -12.90 -4.92 30.21
CA GLU A 109 -12.68 -4.62 31.63
C GLU A 109 -13.98 -4.69 32.43
N ARG A 110 -15.09 -4.16 31.89
CA ARG A 110 -16.39 -4.22 32.55
C ARG A 110 -16.93 -5.64 32.64
N GLU A 111 -16.85 -6.42 31.57
CA GLU A 111 -17.26 -7.83 31.57
C GLU A 111 -16.40 -8.69 32.53
N GLU A 112 -15.11 -8.41 32.64
CA GLU A 112 -14.24 -9.06 33.62
C GLU A 112 -14.65 -8.72 35.06
N LYS A 113 -14.88 -7.44 35.36
CA LYS A 113 -15.39 -7.00 36.67
C LYS A 113 -16.69 -7.71 37.06
N LEU A 114 -17.63 -7.83 36.12
CA LEU A 114 -18.90 -8.53 36.35
C LEU A 114 -18.69 -10.03 36.57
N ARG A 115 -17.83 -10.69 35.80
CA ARG A 115 -17.50 -12.12 35.98
C ARG A 115 -16.83 -12.38 37.34
N ASN A 116 -15.87 -11.55 37.72
CA ASN A 116 -15.17 -11.66 39.00
C ASN A 116 -16.15 -11.42 40.16
N ALA A 117 -17.02 -10.40 40.07
CA ALA A 117 -18.04 -10.15 41.09
C ALA A 117 -19.01 -11.32 41.25
N LYS A 118 -19.46 -11.92 40.14
CA LYS A 118 -20.31 -13.12 40.17
C LYS A 118 -19.60 -14.30 40.85
N SER A 119 -18.35 -14.55 40.48
CA SER A 119 -17.55 -15.62 41.10
C SER A 119 -17.35 -15.40 42.61
N PHE A 120 -17.10 -14.16 43.05
CA PHE A 120 -16.98 -13.86 44.49
C PHE A 120 -18.31 -14.02 45.23
N LYS A 121 -19.43 -13.68 44.60
CA LYS A 121 -20.78 -13.88 45.16
C LYS A 121 -21.08 -15.37 45.34
N ASP A 122 -20.74 -16.19 44.34
CA ASP A 122 -20.89 -17.65 44.40
C ASP A 122 -20.01 -18.28 45.50
N LEU A 123 -18.87 -17.66 45.82
CA LEU A 123 -17.98 -18.05 46.92
C LEU A 123 -18.43 -17.53 48.30
N GLY A 124 -19.54 -16.81 48.38
CA GLY A 124 -20.08 -16.26 49.64
C GLY A 124 -19.28 -15.08 50.21
N VAL A 125 -18.54 -14.35 49.37
CA VAL A 125 -17.83 -13.14 49.78
C VAL A 125 -18.84 -12.01 50.02
N ASP A 126 -18.63 -11.25 51.09
CA ASP A 126 -19.48 -10.11 51.45
C ASP A 126 -19.52 -9.02 50.36
N VAL A 127 -20.71 -8.47 50.11
CA VAL A 127 -20.97 -7.49 49.03
C VAL A 127 -20.11 -6.23 49.15
N GLU A 128 -19.78 -5.78 50.36
CA GLU A 128 -18.87 -4.63 50.55
C GLU A 128 -17.46 -4.92 50.05
N LYS A 129 -16.98 -6.14 50.30
CA LYS A 129 -15.64 -6.58 49.87
C LYS A 129 -15.60 -6.73 48.35
N ILE A 130 -16.67 -7.26 47.74
CA ILE A 130 -16.78 -7.39 46.28
C ILE A 130 -16.83 -6.01 45.60
N SER A 131 -17.61 -5.08 46.15
CA SER A 131 -17.71 -3.71 45.65
C SER A 131 -16.35 -3.01 45.68
N LYS A 132 -15.64 -3.12 46.80
CA LYS A 132 -14.29 -2.56 46.94
C LYS A 132 -13.27 -3.20 45.98
N ALA A 133 -13.37 -4.50 45.70
CA ALA A 133 -12.42 -5.22 44.84
C ALA A 133 -12.66 -5.01 43.34
N THR A 134 -13.91 -4.93 42.92
CA THR A 134 -14.28 -4.84 41.49
C THR A 134 -14.61 -3.43 41.03
N GLY A 135 -14.88 -2.51 41.96
CA GLY A 135 -15.31 -1.15 41.69
C GLY A 135 -16.75 -1.03 41.17
N LEU A 136 -17.53 -2.11 41.24
CA LEU A 136 -18.96 -2.12 40.92
C LEU A 136 -19.77 -1.60 42.11
N THR A 137 -20.93 -1.01 41.84
CA THR A 137 -21.84 -0.59 42.91
C THR A 137 -22.49 -1.79 43.58
N LYS A 138 -22.96 -1.63 44.82
CA LYS A 138 -23.61 -2.72 45.55
C LYS A 138 -24.88 -3.16 44.84
N GLU A 139 -25.63 -2.21 44.27
CA GLU A 139 -26.84 -2.49 43.49
C GLU A 139 -26.53 -3.28 42.22
N GLU A 140 -25.38 -3.05 41.58
CA GLU A 140 -24.94 -3.87 40.44
C GLU A 140 -24.62 -5.31 40.89
N ILE A 141 -23.94 -5.49 42.02
CA ILE A 141 -23.54 -6.79 42.56
C ILE A 141 -24.75 -7.59 43.08
N GLU A 142 -25.72 -6.93 43.69
CA GLU A 142 -26.97 -7.56 44.15
C GLU A 142 -27.80 -8.08 42.99
N ARG A 143 -27.76 -7.40 41.84
CA ARG A 143 -28.46 -7.77 40.60
C ARG A 143 -27.77 -8.86 39.77
N LEU A 144 -26.51 -9.21 40.05
CA LEU A 144 -25.77 -10.31 39.41
C LEU A 144 -26.20 -11.69 39.90
#